data_AF-F4LL82-F1
#
_entry.id   AF-F4LL82-F1
#
_cell.length_a   1.000
_cell.length_b   1.000
_cell.length_c   1.000
_cell.angle_alpha   90.00
_cell.angle_beta   90.00
_cell.angle_gamma   90.00
#
_symmetry.space_group_name_H-M   'P 1'
#
loop_
_entity.id
_entity.type
_entity.pdbx_description
1 polymer ?
#
loop_
_entity_poly.entity_id
_entity_poly.type
_entity_poly.pdbx_seq_one_letter_code
_entity_poly.pdbx_strand_id
1 'polypeptide(L)'
;MKMFLSLTGVFFAVCIGCALAGTCLCSLFIHSALLVAGQPPASVPGGLVLAALCSSCAFAAFAAQFFMVTYTIRHPGSRFSSAAACFVWGAVAWLGIIPFCVYESDRQWTPLEIWQSEIPSRKYFRPDRDGVFFYSAVYPETETGDGIFIDLEGFTGSESRVLRIENVALDVTAARPFSDLLILKSLRNPPFLKKIFSAFDLLRLQAVKYVSAGFLSWLQFASAGLALFSLVGLRRVFKWRLLNTAAVTVGLFAVCAVNAAYHSGRYFYLSEASGLPLWLLNGVLFAICAVIGIVLAVFRVDPNREPKS
;
A
#
# COMPACT_ATOMS: atom_id res chain seq x y z
N MET A 1 27.64 -17.51 -9.18
CA MET A 1 27.12 -16.57 -10.20
C MET A 1 25.69 -16.88 -10.66
N LYS A 2 25.37 -18.11 -11.11
CA LYS A 2 24.02 -18.50 -11.60
C LYS A 2 22.86 -18.11 -10.66
N MET A 3 22.99 -18.36 -9.35
CA MET A 3 21.95 -18.04 -8.37
C MET A 3 21.74 -16.53 -8.18
N PHE A 4 22.81 -15.74 -8.23
CA PHE A 4 22.73 -14.29 -8.14
C PHE A 4 21.94 -13.73 -9.32
N LEU A 5 22.29 -14.16 -10.55
CA LEU A 5 21.59 -13.76 -11.76
C LEU A 5 20.11 -14.17 -11.75
N SER A 6 19.81 -15.37 -11.25
CA SER A 6 18.43 -15.84 -11.10
C SER A 6 17.63 -14.98 -10.12
N LEU A 7 18.21 -14.59 -8.98
CA LEU A 7 17.56 -13.70 -8.02
C LEU A 7 17.37 -12.30 -8.57
N THR A 8 18.33 -11.79 -9.36
CA THR A 8 18.15 -10.55 -10.11
C THR A 8 16.94 -10.63 -11.04
N GLY A 9 16.81 -11.73 -11.79
CA GLY A 9 15.64 -11.96 -12.65
C GLY A 9 14.32 -11.99 -11.87
N VAL A 10 14.29 -12.66 -10.70
CA VAL A 10 13.11 -12.68 -9.82
C VAL A 10 12.78 -11.28 -9.31
N PHE A 11 13.78 -10.50 -8.88
CA PHE A 11 13.58 -9.13 -8.41
C PHE A 11 12.90 -8.28 -9.48
N PHE A 12 13.44 -8.23 -10.69
CA PHE A 12 12.87 -7.45 -11.78
C PHE A 12 11.50 -7.96 -12.22
N ALA A 13 11.31 -9.28 -12.32
CA ALA A 13 10.03 -9.87 -12.71
C ALA A 13 8.91 -9.52 -11.72
N VAL A 14 9.19 -9.61 -10.41
CA VAL A 14 8.23 -9.23 -9.37
C VAL A 14 8.00 -7.72 -9.38
N CYS A 15 9.06 -6.91 -9.46
CA CYS A 15 8.94 -5.46 -9.52
C CYS A 15 8.06 -5.00 -10.68
N ILE A 16 8.34 -5.47 -11.90
CA ILE A 16 7.58 -5.10 -13.10
C ILE A 16 6.14 -5.64 -13.01
N GLY A 17 5.97 -6.92 -12.69
CA GLY A 17 4.64 -7.55 -12.63
C GLY A 17 3.73 -6.89 -11.59
N CYS A 18 4.23 -6.70 -10.37
CA CYS A 18 3.46 -6.06 -9.29
C CYS A 18 3.26 -4.55 -9.53
N ALA A 19 4.24 -3.84 -10.09
CA ALA A 19 4.07 -2.42 -10.41
C ALA A 19 3.00 -2.21 -11.49
N LEU A 20 3.01 -2.99 -12.56
CA LEU A 20 2.00 -2.93 -13.61
C LEU A 20 0.61 -3.31 -13.09
N ALA A 21 0.51 -4.42 -12.36
CA ALA A 21 -0.76 -4.86 -11.77
C ALA A 21 -1.32 -3.81 -10.79
N GLY A 22 -0.46 -3.26 -9.92
CA GLY A 22 -0.83 -2.19 -8.98
C GLY A 22 -1.28 -0.92 -9.69
N THR A 23 -0.58 -0.52 -10.76
CA THR A 23 -0.96 0.64 -11.58
C THR A 23 -2.31 0.42 -12.23
N CYS A 24 -2.57 -0.75 -12.82
CA CYS A 24 -3.88 -1.08 -13.39
C CYS A 24 -4.99 -1.01 -12.33
N LEU A 25 -4.78 -1.57 -11.14
CA LEU A 25 -5.76 -1.52 -10.05
C LEU A 25 -6.01 -0.09 -9.57
N CYS A 26 -4.96 0.71 -9.39
CA CYS A 26 -5.08 2.12 -9.03
C CYS A 26 -5.81 2.92 -10.13
N SER A 27 -5.48 2.71 -11.40
CA SER A 27 -6.15 3.37 -12.52
C SER A 27 -7.63 2.97 -12.60
N LEU A 28 -7.97 1.69 -12.37
CA LEU A 28 -9.37 1.25 -12.29
C LEU A 28 -10.10 1.92 -11.12
N PHE A 29 -9.43 2.04 -9.97
CA PHE A 29 -9.99 2.75 -8.82
C PHE A 29 -10.22 4.23 -9.12
N ILE A 30 -9.24 4.93 -9.69
CA ILE A 30 -9.35 6.34 -10.07
C ILE A 30 -10.46 6.53 -11.09
N HIS A 31 -10.50 5.70 -12.14
CA HIS A 31 -11.60 5.72 -13.11
C HIS A 31 -12.94 5.53 -12.42
N SER A 32 -13.07 4.55 -11.52
CA SER A 32 -14.32 4.32 -10.79
C SER A 32 -14.71 5.50 -9.91
N ALA A 33 -13.73 6.18 -9.33
CA ALA A 33 -13.93 7.32 -8.47
C ALA A 33 -14.26 8.60 -9.26
N LEU A 34 -13.87 8.67 -10.54
CA LEU A 34 -14.28 9.72 -11.48
C LEU A 34 -15.57 9.40 -12.26
N LEU A 35 -16.21 8.25 -12.06
CA LEU A 35 -17.45 7.95 -12.78
C LEU A 35 -18.61 8.79 -12.25
N VAL A 36 -19.29 9.49 -13.16
CA VAL A 36 -20.60 10.10 -12.93
C VAL A 36 -21.66 9.41 -13.78
N ALA A 37 -22.80 9.08 -13.16
CA ALA A 37 -23.87 8.34 -13.84
C ALA A 37 -24.33 9.08 -15.11
N GLY A 38 -24.35 8.46 -16.27
CA GLY A 38 -24.84 9.09 -17.51
C GLY A 38 -23.90 10.14 -18.13
N GLN A 39 -22.66 10.27 -17.66
CA GLN A 39 -21.59 11.01 -18.35
C GLN A 39 -20.60 10.02 -18.97
N PRO A 40 -19.93 10.38 -20.09
CA PRO A 40 -18.84 9.58 -20.62
C PRO A 40 -17.68 9.54 -19.61
N PRO A 41 -16.89 8.45 -19.58
CA PRO A 41 -15.80 8.34 -18.64
C PRO A 41 -14.74 9.42 -18.89
N ALA A 42 -14.36 10.15 -17.84
CA ALA A 42 -13.24 11.08 -17.89
C ALA A 42 -11.92 10.36 -18.20
N SER A 43 -11.04 11.05 -18.92
CA SER A 43 -9.67 10.62 -19.12
C SER A 43 -8.88 10.81 -17.83
N VAL A 44 -8.12 9.79 -17.43
CA VAL A 44 -7.25 9.90 -16.25
C VAL A 44 -6.00 10.70 -16.64
N PRO A 45 -5.67 11.78 -15.92
CA PRO A 45 -4.45 12.54 -16.14
C PRO A 45 -3.21 11.65 -16.09
N GLY A 46 -2.31 11.78 -17.06
CA GLY A 46 -1.09 10.96 -17.14
C GLY A 46 -0.20 11.08 -15.90
N GLY A 47 -0.22 12.23 -15.22
CA GLY A 47 0.47 12.43 -13.95
C GLY A 47 -0.03 11.51 -12.82
N LEU A 48 -1.33 11.23 -12.75
CA LEU A 48 -1.88 10.29 -11.77
C LEU A 48 -1.48 8.84 -12.08
N VAL A 49 -1.41 8.48 -13.36
CA VAL A 49 -0.92 7.16 -13.78
C VAL A 49 0.54 6.98 -13.40
N LEU A 50 1.36 8.00 -13.59
CA LEU A 50 2.77 7.97 -13.19
C LEU A 50 2.93 7.93 -11.67
N ALA A 51 2.12 8.68 -10.91
CA ALA A 51 2.09 8.62 -9.46
C ALA A 51 1.68 7.23 -8.94
N ALA A 52 0.70 6.61 -9.58
CA ALA A 52 0.26 5.25 -9.29
C ALA A 52 1.35 4.22 -9.62
N LEU A 53 2.08 4.40 -10.73
CA LEU A 53 3.21 3.55 -11.11
C LEU A 53 4.35 3.66 -10.09
N CYS A 54 4.73 4.88 -9.70
CA CYS A 54 5.75 5.11 -8.69
C CYS A 54 5.37 4.48 -7.34
N SER A 55 4.14 4.70 -6.87
CA SER A 55 3.65 4.11 -5.63
C SER A 55 3.63 2.58 -5.68
N SER A 56 3.16 2.01 -6.79
CA SER A 56 3.13 0.56 -7.00
C SER A 56 4.54 -0.03 -7.10
N CYS A 57 5.50 0.69 -7.69
CA CYS A 57 6.90 0.29 -7.79
C CYS A 57 7.58 0.24 -6.41
N ALA A 58 7.33 1.22 -5.54
CA ALA A 58 7.83 1.20 -4.17
C ALA A 58 7.33 -0.04 -3.41
N PHE A 59 6.03 -0.34 -3.52
CA PHE A 59 5.45 -1.54 -2.92
C PHE A 59 5.99 -2.84 -3.54
N ALA A 60 6.18 -2.86 -4.86
CA ALA A 60 6.73 -4.01 -5.56
C ALA A 60 8.18 -4.29 -5.17
N ALA A 61 9.00 -3.25 -5.00
CA ALA A 61 10.38 -3.36 -4.52
C ALA A 61 10.46 -3.91 -3.09
N PHE A 62 9.51 -3.52 -2.23
CA PHE A 62 9.32 -4.12 -0.91
C PHE A 62 8.95 -5.61 -1.02
N ALA A 63 7.92 -5.95 -1.80
CA ALA A 63 7.41 -7.32 -1.95
C ALA A 63 8.46 -8.25 -2.58
N ALA A 64 9.24 -7.76 -3.54
CA ALA A 64 10.30 -8.50 -4.22
C ALA A 64 11.32 -9.10 -3.24
N GLN A 65 11.58 -8.44 -2.11
CA GLN A 65 12.49 -8.98 -1.08
C GLN A 65 11.96 -10.27 -0.47
N PHE A 66 10.67 -10.30 -0.12
CA PHE A 66 10.02 -11.51 0.37
C PHE A 66 10.05 -12.64 -0.67
N PHE A 67 9.73 -12.34 -1.93
CA PHE A 67 9.77 -13.33 -3.01
C PHE A 67 11.19 -13.85 -3.29
N MET A 68 12.22 -13.00 -3.19
CA MET A 68 13.60 -13.46 -3.29
C MET A 68 13.94 -14.44 -2.16
N VAL A 69 13.58 -14.15 -0.91
CA VAL A 69 13.84 -15.07 0.21
C VAL A 69 13.15 -16.41 -0.02
N THR A 70 11.87 -16.41 -0.38
CA THR A 70 11.11 -17.64 -0.64
C THR A 70 11.66 -18.41 -1.85
N TYR A 71 12.13 -17.72 -2.88
CA TYR A 71 12.84 -18.33 -3.99
C TYR A 71 14.10 -19.09 -3.54
N THR A 72 14.89 -18.52 -2.62
CA THR A 72 16.08 -19.21 -2.08
C THR A 72 15.75 -20.44 -1.22
N ILE A 73 14.53 -20.53 -0.66
CA ILE A 73 14.05 -21.72 0.06
C ILE A 73 13.73 -22.84 -0.95
N ARG A 74 13.08 -22.49 -2.07
CA ARG A 74 12.69 -23.45 -3.11
C ARG A 74 13.89 -23.94 -3.94
N HIS A 75 14.79 -23.03 -4.28
CA HIS A 75 15.97 -23.29 -5.11
C HIS A 75 17.24 -23.07 -4.28
N PRO A 76 17.64 -24.06 -3.46
CA PRO A 76 18.82 -23.93 -2.62
C PRO A 76 20.08 -23.84 -3.49
N GLY A 77 20.66 -22.64 -3.55
CA GLY A 77 21.94 -22.38 -4.22
C GLY A 77 23.09 -22.17 -3.22
N SER A 78 24.16 -21.54 -3.71
CA SER A 78 25.27 -21.06 -2.87
C SER A 78 24.74 -20.21 -1.72
N ARG A 79 25.13 -20.59 -0.49
CA ARG A 79 24.67 -19.96 0.76
C ARG A 79 25.00 -18.47 0.77
N PHE A 80 26.25 -18.15 0.43
CA PHE A 80 26.78 -16.80 0.39
C PHE A 80 26.25 -15.99 -0.80
N SER A 81 26.20 -16.56 -2.01
CA SER A 81 25.75 -15.77 -3.18
C SER A 81 24.29 -15.37 -3.10
N SER A 82 23.46 -16.22 -2.49
CA SER A 82 22.03 -15.94 -2.32
C SER A 82 21.79 -14.86 -1.27
N ALA A 83 22.53 -14.92 -0.14
CA ALA A 83 22.44 -13.89 0.89
C ALA A 83 22.97 -12.54 0.37
N ALA A 84 24.09 -12.55 -0.36
CA ALA A 84 24.63 -11.36 -1.00
C ALA A 84 23.65 -10.74 -2.01
N ALA A 85 22.99 -11.55 -2.85
CA ALA A 85 21.98 -11.07 -3.79
C ALA A 85 20.79 -10.40 -3.08
N CYS A 86 20.24 -11.06 -2.05
CA CYS A 86 19.14 -10.50 -1.28
C CYS A 86 19.53 -9.18 -0.59
N PHE A 87 20.75 -9.09 -0.06
CA PHE A 87 21.26 -7.89 0.58
C PHE A 87 21.49 -6.75 -0.41
N VAL A 88 22.15 -7.01 -1.54
CA VAL A 88 22.44 -6.00 -2.57
C VAL A 88 21.15 -5.43 -3.15
N TRP A 89 20.26 -6.29 -3.64
CA TRP A 89 18.98 -5.82 -4.22
C TRP A 89 18.05 -5.22 -3.19
N GLY A 90 18.14 -5.72 -1.96
CA GLY A 90 17.50 -5.11 -0.81
C GLY A 90 17.96 -3.67 -0.56
N ALA A 91 19.27 -3.46 -0.47
CA ALA A 91 19.84 -2.14 -0.25
C ALA A 91 19.49 -1.19 -1.39
N VAL A 92 19.56 -1.66 -2.65
CA VAL A 92 19.12 -0.88 -3.83
C VAL A 92 17.64 -0.48 -3.72
N ALA A 93 16.78 -1.39 -3.28
CA ALA A 93 15.37 -1.10 -3.07
C ALA A 93 15.15 -0.04 -1.99
N TRP A 94 15.71 -0.23 -0.78
CA TRP A 94 15.46 0.65 0.37
C TRP A 94 16.22 1.98 0.34
N LEU A 95 17.40 2.04 -0.28
CA LEU A 95 18.20 3.26 -0.33
C LEU A 95 18.02 4.04 -1.64
N GLY A 96 17.55 3.38 -2.71
CA GLY A 96 17.39 3.99 -4.03
C GLY A 96 15.93 4.01 -4.51
N ILE A 97 15.38 2.85 -4.84
CA ILE A 97 14.10 2.75 -5.56
C ILE A 97 12.94 3.30 -4.73
N ILE A 98 12.76 2.82 -3.49
CA ILE A 98 11.64 3.22 -2.62
C ILE A 98 11.65 4.73 -2.35
N PRO A 99 12.73 5.37 -1.86
CA PRO A 99 12.69 6.81 -1.57
C PRO A 99 12.45 7.65 -2.83
N PHE A 100 13.06 7.27 -3.96
CA PHE A 100 12.82 7.92 -5.25
C PHE A 100 11.35 7.83 -5.67
N CYS A 101 10.77 6.62 -5.62
CA CYS A 101 9.38 6.39 -5.98
C CYS A 101 8.40 7.10 -5.04
N VAL A 102 8.68 7.13 -3.73
CA VAL A 102 7.86 7.86 -2.76
C VAL A 102 7.89 9.35 -3.07
N TYR A 103 9.06 9.94 -3.26
CA TYR A 103 9.23 11.35 -3.60
C TYR A 103 8.49 11.74 -4.89
N GLU A 104 8.70 10.99 -5.97
CA GLU A 104 8.04 11.28 -7.25
C GLU A 104 6.52 11.08 -7.18
N SER A 105 6.06 10.05 -6.46
CA SER A 105 4.62 9.86 -6.27
C SER A 105 4.02 11.06 -5.55
N ASP A 106 4.61 11.52 -4.44
CA ASP A 106 4.08 12.62 -3.65
C ASP A 106 4.01 13.94 -4.44
N ARG A 107 5.03 14.20 -5.26
CA ARG A 107 5.07 15.37 -6.16
C ARG A 107 3.97 15.36 -7.22
N GLN A 108 3.58 14.18 -7.70
CA GLN A 108 2.62 14.01 -8.80
C GLN A 108 1.20 13.76 -8.33
N TRP A 109 1.02 13.38 -7.07
CA TRP A 109 -0.29 13.36 -6.42
C TRP A 109 -0.78 14.81 -6.26
N THR A 110 -1.53 15.29 -7.25
CA THR A 110 -2.18 16.59 -7.17
C THR A 110 -3.24 16.59 -6.05
N PRO A 111 -3.25 17.62 -5.18
CA PRO A 111 -4.24 17.73 -4.12
C PRO A 111 -5.60 18.08 -4.73
N LEU A 112 -6.60 17.22 -4.48
CA LEU A 112 -8.05 17.46 -4.53
C LEU A 112 -8.73 18.02 -5.81
N GLU A 113 -8.09 18.79 -6.68
CA GLU A 113 -8.75 19.46 -7.82
C GLU A 113 -9.33 18.48 -8.84
N ILE A 114 -8.69 17.32 -9.05
CA ILE A 114 -9.19 16.27 -9.94
C ILE A 114 -10.47 15.63 -9.37
N TRP A 115 -10.62 15.61 -8.05
CA TRP A 115 -11.80 15.05 -7.37
C TRP A 115 -12.96 16.05 -7.28
N GLN A 116 -12.77 17.28 -7.77
CA GLN A 116 -13.75 18.37 -7.69
C GLN A 116 -14.43 18.67 -9.03
N SER A 117 -14.05 18.00 -10.14
CA SER A 117 -14.41 18.50 -11.47
C SER A 117 -15.73 18.00 -12.05
N GLU A 118 -16.41 17.02 -11.45
CA GLU A 118 -17.61 16.44 -12.07
C GLU A 118 -18.88 16.63 -11.26
N ILE A 119 -19.66 17.58 -11.77
CA ILE A 119 -20.99 17.91 -11.29
C ILE A 119 -21.93 16.72 -11.56
N PRO A 120 -22.74 16.30 -10.56
CA PRO A 120 -23.70 15.22 -10.72
C PRO A 120 -24.62 15.41 -11.92
N SER A 121 -24.83 14.34 -12.69
CA SER A 121 -25.75 14.35 -13.83
C SER A 121 -27.22 14.52 -13.44
N ARG A 122 -28.01 15.08 -14.36
CA ARG A 122 -29.46 15.24 -14.21
C ARG A 122 -30.18 13.90 -14.34
N LYS A 123 -31.39 13.82 -13.79
CA LYS A 123 -32.35 12.69 -13.95
C LYS A 123 -31.98 11.37 -13.25
N TYR A 124 -31.10 11.41 -12.25
CA TYR A 124 -30.80 10.25 -11.41
C TYR A 124 -31.22 10.50 -9.96
N PHE A 125 -31.75 9.45 -9.33
CA PHE A 125 -32.06 9.44 -7.90
C PHE A 125 -30.78 9.18 -7.11
N ARG A 126 -30.47 10.06 -6.16
CA ARG A 126 -29.28 10.00 -5.31
C ARG A 126 -29.71 9.91 -3.85
N PRO A 127 -29.58 8.72 -3.24
CA PRO A 127 -29.97 8.55 -1.84
C PRO A 127 -28.92 9.16 -0.92
N ASP A 128 -29.28 10.12 -0.09
CA ASP A 128 -28.44 10.71 0.95
C ASP A 128 -28.83 10.15 2.34
N ARG A 129 -28.25 10.68 3.44
CA ARG A 129 -28.54 10.25 4.81
C ARG A 129 -30.01 10.42 5.18
N ASP A 130 -30.59 11.57 4.84
CA ASP A 130 -31.92 11.97 5.33
C ASP A 130 -33.05 11.71 4.29
N GLY A 131 -32.71 11.31 3.07
CA GLY A 131 -33.70 11.12 2.00
C GLY A 131 -33.09 10.84 0.62
N VAL A 132 -33.87 11.04 -0.44
CA VAL A 132 -33.44 10.81 -1.83
C VAL A 132 -33.60 12.07 -2.65
N PHE A 133 -32.51 12.54 -3.24
CA PHE A 133 -32.48 13.69 -4.14
C PHE A 133 -32.67 13.25 -5.59
N PHE A 134 -33.48 13.98 -6.35
CA PHE A 134 -33.62 13.86 -7.79
C PHE A 134 -33.46 15.24 -8.42
N TYR A 135 -32.40 15.43 -9.21
CA TYR A 135 -32.13 16.72 -9.85
C TYR A 135 -32.72 16.75 -11.27
N SER A 136 -33.69 17.62 -11.51
CA SER A 136 -34.23 17.92 -12.84
C SER A 136 -33.32 18.84 -13.64
N ALA A 137 -32.69 19.81 -12.97
CA ALA A 137 -31.71 20.72 -13.54
C ALA A 137 -30.52 20.85 -12.59
N VAL A 138 -29.34 21.01 -13.18
CA VAL A 138 -28.08 21.20 -12.46
C VAL A 138 -27.33 22.33 -13.14
N TYR A 139 -26.84 23.28 -12.36
CA TYR A 139 -26.19 24.51 -12.78
C TYR A 139 -24.72 24.46 -12.40
N PRO A 140 -23.82 24.17 -13.36
CA PRO A 140 -22.39 24.04 -13.12
C PRO A 140 -21.72 25.26 -12.51
N GLU A 141 -22.14 26.45 -12.93
CA GLU A 141 -21.49 27.71 -12.57
C GLU A 141 -21.72 28.12 -11.11
N THR A 142 -22.83 27.67 -10.54
CA THR A 142 -23.24 27.97 -9.16
C THR A 142 -23.18 26.75 -8.23
N GLU A 143 -22.81 25.59 -8.76
CA GLU A 143 -22.83 24.29 -8.05
C GLU A 143 -24.18 23.99 -7.36
N THR A 144 -25.28 24.45 -7.97
CA THR A 144 -26.64 24.25 -7.47
C THR A 144 -27.46 23.34 -8.36
N GLY A 145 -28.49 22.71 -7.77
CA GLY A 145 -29.46 21.89 -8.48
C GLY A 145 -30.90 22.20 -8.08
N ASP A 146 -31.79 22.04 -9.06
CA ASP A 146 -33.25 22.08 -8.86
C ASP A 146 -33.82 20.67 -9.05
N GLY A 147 -34.88 20.37 -8.31
CA GLY A 147 -35.60 19.12 -8.47
C GLY A 147 -36.47 18.75 -7.29
N ILE A 148 -36.35 17.51 -6.85
CA ILE A 148 -37.22 16.90 -5.86
C ILE A 148 -36.38 16.24 -4.77
N PHE A 149 -36.77 16.40 -3.52
CA PHE A 149 -36.27 15.66 -2.37
C PHE A 149 -37.38 14.79 -1.80
N ILE A 150 -37.08 13.52 -1.59
CA ILE A 150 -38.00 12.55 -0.94
C ILE A 150 -37.46 12.31 0.46
N ASP A 151 -38.14 12.84 1.47
CA ASP A 151 -37.79 12.66 2.87
C ASP A 151 -38.15 11.25 3.32
N LEU A 152 -37.14 10.43 3.63
CA LEU A 152 -37.37 9.05 4.05
C LEU A 152 -37.43 8.90 5.59
N GLU A 153 -36.79 9.81 6.32
CA GLU A 153 -36.65 9.72 7.79
C GLU A 153 -37.57 10.70 8.54
N GLY A 154 -38.38 11.48 7.82
CA GLY A 154 -39.35 12.40 8.40
C GLY A 154 -38.72 13.67 8.97
N PHE A 155 -37.51 14.05 8.51
CA PHE A 155 -36.81 15.26 8.92
C PHE A 155 -37.66 16.54 8.72
N THR A 156 -38.53 16.52 7.72
CA THR A 156 -39.40 17.63 7.31
C THR A 156 -40.80 17.57 7.94
N GLY A 157 -40.98 16.71 8.95
CA GLY A 157 -42.16 16.58 9.79
C GLY A 157 -43.13 15.46 9.39
N SER A 158 -42.89 14.77 8.27
CA SER A 158 -43.67 13.61 7.86
C SER A 158 -42.84 12.68 6.97
N GLU A 159 -42.74 11.39 7.33
CA GLU A 159 -42.07 10.38 6.53
C GLU A 159 -42.67 10.29 5.11
N SER A 160 -41.81 9.99 4.13
CA SER A 160 -42.16 9.83 2.71
C SER A 160 -42.71 11.09 2.03
N ARG A 161 -42.45 12.28 2.57
CA ARG A 161 -42.88 13.55 1.95
C ARG A 161 -42.00 13.89 0.76
N VAL A 162 -42.64 14.29 -0.33
CA VAL A 162 -41.99 14.77 -1.54
C VAL A 162 -41.96 16.30 -1.53
N LEU A 163 -40.78 16.88 -1.57
CA LEU A 163 -40.54 18.32 -1.54
C LEU A 163 -39.89 18.77 -2.84
N ARG A 164 -40.31 19.92 -3.36
CA ARG A 164 -39.61 20.58 -4.46
C ARG A 164 -38.45 21.37 -3.89
N ILE A 165 -37.28 21.21 -4.49
CA ILE A 165 -36.05 21.91 -4.12
C ILE A 165 -35.61 22.81 -5.27
N GLU A 166 -35.17 24.02 -4.94
CA GLU A 166 -34.69 25.02 -5.89
C GLU A 166 -33.40 25.62 -5.35
N ASN A 167 -32.40 25.77 -6.20
CA ASN A 167 -31.06 26.29 -5.89
C ASN A 167 -30.39 25.61 -4.68
N VAL A 168 -30.57 24.30 -4.51
CA VAL A 168 -29.92 23.57 -3.42
C VAL A 168 -28.47 23.27 -3.81
N ALA A 169 -27.54 23.57 -2.91
CA ALA A 169 -26.13 23.26 -3.07
C ALA A 169 -25.94 21.75 -3.23
N LEU A 170 -25.16 21.34 -4.23
CA LEU A 170 -24.88 19.92 -4.46
C LEU A 170 -23.96 19.42 -3.35
N ASP A 171 -24.39 18.41 -2.59
CA ASP A 171 -23.51 17.78 -1.60
C ASP A 171 -22.48 16.86 -2.29
N VAL A 172 -21.43 17.49 -2.81
CA VAL A 172 -20.26 16.80 -3.38
C VAL A 172 -19.37 16.21 -2.27
N THR A 173 -19.56 16.62 -1.01
CA THR A 173 -18.72 16.16 0.10
C THR A 173 -19.08 14.78 0.60
N ALA A 174 -20.36 14.41 0.59
CA ALA A 174 -20.84 13.09 1.00
C ALA A 174 -20.35 11.95 0.08
N ALA A 175 -20.03 12.25 -1.18
CA ALA A 175 -19.58 11.26 -2.16
C ALA A 175 -18.07 10.96 -2.09
N ARG A 176 -17.25 11.82 -1.45
CA ARG A 176 -15.78 11.70 -1.45
C ARG A 176 -15.31 10.32 -0.93
N PRO A 177 -14.34 9.66 -1.60
CA PRO A 177 -13.52 10.16 -2.71
C PRO A 177 -14.13 10.00 -4.11
N PHE A 178 -15.40 9.61 -4.24
CA PHE A 178 -16.08 9.42 -5.53
C PHE A 178 -16.78 10.72 -5.98
N SER A 179 -16.87 10.93 -7.29
CA SER A 179 -17.63 12.03 -7.89
C SER A 179 -19.15 11.82 -7.83
N ASP A 180 -19.63 10.57 -7.73
CA ASP A 180 -21.05 10.25 -7.61
C ASP A 180 -21.33 9.25 -6.48
N LEU A 181 -22.30 9.59 -5.63
CA LEU A 181 -22.70 8.81 -4.47
C LEU A 181 -23.35 7.47 -4.86
N LEU A 182 -23.92 7.38 -6.07
CA LEU A 182 -24.40 6.12 -6.65
C LEU A 182 -23.27 5.09 -6.83
N ILE A 183 -22.09 5.56 -7.23
CA ILE A 183 -20.92 4.70 -7.44
C ILE A 183 -20.32 4.28 -6.10
N LEU A 184 -20.23 5.19 -5.14
CA LEU A 184 -19.82 4.88 -3.75
C LEU A 184 -20.66 3.75 -3.14
N LYS A 185 -21.99 3.80 -3.29
CA LYS A 185 -22.89 2.76 -2.75
C LYS A 185 -22.76 1.42 -3.46
N SER A 186 -22.39 1.43 -4.75
CA SER A 186 -22.15 0.22 -5.54
C SER A 186 -20.81 -0.44 -5.19
N LEU A 187 -19.79 0.36 -4.85
CA LEU A 187 -18.46 -0.11 -4.45
C LEU A 187 -18.38 -0.28 -2.93
N ARG A 188 -19.17 -1.20 -2.38
CA ARG A 188 -19.12 -1.52 -0.95
C ARG A 188 -17.85 -2.30 -0.61
N ASN A 189 -16.79 -1.59 -0.25
CA ASN A 189 -15.53 -2.21 0.15
C ASN A 189 -15.73 -3.11 1.38
N PRO A 190 -15.38 -4.41 1.31
CA PRO A 190 -15.45 -5.29 2.46
C PRO A 190 -14.58 -4.77 3.61
N PRO A 191 -15.01 -4.94 4.87
CA PRO A 191 -14.39 -4.29 6.02
C PRO A 191 -12.93 -4.69 6.24
N PHE A 192 -12.51 -5.87 5.80
CA PHE A 192 -11.12 -6.30 5.89
C PHE A 192 -10.20 -5.51 4.93
N LEU A 193 -10.65 -5.18 3.71
CA LEU A 193 -9.87 -4.39 2.76
C LEU A 193 -9.61 -2.98 3.28
N LYS A 194 -10.59 -2.37 3.96
CA LYS A 194 -10.42 -1.05 4.60
C LYS A 194 -9.26 -1.06 5.60
N LYS A 195 -9.13 -2.11 6.42
CA LYS A 195 -8.02 -2.23 7.37
C LYS A 195 -6.68 -2.36 6.67
N ILE A 196 -6.61 -3.17 5.61
CA ILE A 196 -5.39 -3.35 4.82
C ILE A 196 -4.97 -2.02 4.19
N PHE A 197 -5.88 -1.30 3.55
CA PHE A 197 -5.58 0.01 2.94
C PHE A 197 -5.14 1.04 3.99
N SER A 198 -5.82 1.11 5.14
CA SER A 198 -5.42 2.04 6.21
C SER A 198 -3.99 1.80 6.74
N ALA A 199 -3.54 0.55 6.77
CA ALA A 199 -2.17 0.22 7.18
C ALA A 199 -1.15 0.65 6.11
N PHE A 200 -1.48 0.48 4.83
CA PHE A 200 -0.64 0.93 3.72
C PHE A 200 -0.57 2.46 3.65
N ASP A 201 -1.69 3.16 3.83
CA ASP A 201 -1.73 4.62 3.85
C ASP A 201 -0.87 5.17 4.98
N LEU A 202 -0.93 4.57 6.17
CA LEU A 202 -0.08 4.98 7.28
C LEU A 202 1.40 4.80 6.97
N LEU A 203 1.80 3.67 6.39
CA LEU A 203 3.19 3.43 5.97
C LEU A 203 3.63 4.40 4.88
N ARG A 204 2.77 4.71 3.91
CA ARG A 204 3.04 5.68 2.86
C ARG A 204 3.24 7.08 3.44
N LEU A 205 2.33 7.55 4.28
CA LEU A 205 2.41 8.89 4.89
C LEU A 205 3.69 9.05 5.71
N GLN A 206 4.07 8.02 6.45
CA GLN A 206 5.33 8.01 7.19
C GLN A 206 6.53 8.03 6.23
N ALA A 207 6.53 7.19 5.18
CA ALA A 207 7.60 7.19 4.19
C ALA A 207 7.79 8.58 3.56
N VAL A 208 6.70 9.26 3.16
CA VAL A 208 6.73 10.64 2.65
C VAL A 208 7.37 11.58 3.67
N LYS A 209 6.90 11.56 4.92
CA LYS A 209 7.42 12.39 6.01
C LYS A 209 8.93 12.19 6.25
N TYR A 210 9.40 10.95 6.23
CA TYR A 210 10.82 10.64 6.46
C TYR A 210 11.69 10.99 5.25
N VAL A 211 11.19 10.84 4.02
CA VAL A 211 11.88 11.30 2.81
C VAL A 211 12.01 12.83 2.82
N SER A 212 10.92 13.55 3.12
CA SER A 212 10.92 15.02 3.14
C SER A 212 11.79 15.59 4.26
N ALA A 213 11.93 14.87 5.38
CA ALA A 213 12.80 15.25 6.50
C ALA A 213 14.29 14.98 6.25
N GLY A 214 14.67 14.49 5.06
CA GLY A 214 16.05 14.30 4.64
C GLY A 214 16.63 12.91 4.88
N PHE A 215 17.86 12.71 4.40
CA PHE A 215 18.47 11.38 4.29
C PHE A 215 18.65 10.64 5.62
N LEU A 216 19.03 11.34 6.70
CA LEU A 216 19.19 10.70 8.02
C LEU A 216 17.86 10.21 8.58
N SER A 217 16.80 10.98 8.39
CA SER A 217 15.42 10.61 8.73
C SER A 217 14.99 9.38 7.91
N TRP A 218 15.28 9.38 6.61
CA TRP A 218 15.04 8.22 5.76
C TRP A 218 15.78 6.97 6.25
N LEU A 219 17.04 7.07 6.67
CA LEU A 219 17.79 5.91 7.19
C LEU A 219 17.12 5.30 8.43
N GLN A 220 16.51 6.11 9.29
CA GLN A 220 15.75 5.60 10.44
C GLN A 220 14.54 4.77 9.99
N PHE A 221 13.81 5.25 9.00
CA PHE A 221 12.70 4.51 8.39
C PHE A 221 13.18 3.27 7.63
N ALA A 222 14.26 3.39 6.86
CA ALA A 222 14.88 2.32 6.08
C ALA A 222 15.50 1.21 6.95
N SER A 223 15.67 1.43 8.25
CA SER A 223 16.05 0.38 9.20
C SER A 223 15.04 -0.78 9.23
N ALA A 224 13.78 -0.54 8.87
CA ALA A 224 12.80 -1.60 8.65
C ALA A 224 13.26 -2.58 7.54
N GLY A 225 13.94 -2.07 6.51
CA GLY A 225 14.56 -2.90 5.47
C GLY A 225 15.64 -3.83 6.00
N LEU A 226 16.46 -3.37 6.97
CA LEU A 226 17.44 -4.24 7.64
C LEU A 226 16.75 -5.37 8.41
N ALA A 227 15.66 -5.06 9.14
CA ALA A 227 14.85 -6.06 9.82
C ALA A 227 14.26 -7.09 8.84
N LEU A 228 13.89 -6.69 7.63
CA LEU A 228 13.43 -7.62 6.60
C LEU A 228 14.54 -8.47 6.01
N PHE A 229 15.75 -7.93 5.82
CA PHE A 229 16.90 -8.72 5.39
C PHE A 229 17.29 -9.80 6.40
N SER A 230 17.04 -9.55 7.68
CA SER A 230 17.25 -10.51 8.75
C SER A 230 16.51 -11.84 8.48
N LEU A 231 15.35 -11.79 7.81
CA LEU A 231 14.51 -12.96 7.52
C LEU A 231 15.20 -13.96 6.56
N VAL A 232 16.23 -13.53 5.81
CA VAL A 232 17.09 -14.45 5.03
C VAL A 232 17.70 -15.53 5.93
N GLY A 233 18.00 -15.21 7.19
CA GLY A 233 18.52 -16.16 8.18
C GLY A 233 17.54 -17.29 8.50
N LEU A 234 16.22 -17.03 8.40
CA LEU A 234 15.18 -18.00 8.73
C LEU A 234 14.95 -19.06 7.64
N ARG A 235 15.49 -18.86 6.43
CA ARG A 235 15.25 -19.72 5.26
C ARG A 235 15.61 -21.20 5.44
N ARG A 236 16.39 -21.53 6.47
CA ARG A 236 16.93 -22.87 6.75
C ARG A 236 16.78 -23.26 8.22
N VAL A 237 15.79 -22.75 8.95
CA VAL A 237 15.54 -23.13 10.35
C VAL A 237 14.98 -24.56 10.44
N PHE A 238 14.01 -24.88 9.59
CA PHE A 238 13.36 -26.18 9.54
C PHE A 238 13.90 -27.02 8.37
N LYS A 239 13.75 -28.35 8.44
CA LYS A 239 14.05 -29.24 7.30
C LYS A 239 13.00 -29.10 6.18
N TRP A 240 11.77 -28.75 6.56
CA TRP A 240 10.64 -28.64 5.64
C TRP A 240 10.59 -27.26 5.02
N ARG A 241 10.57 -27.21 3.68
CA ARG A 241 10.50 -25.95 2.91
C ARG A 241 9.26 -25.14 3.25
N LEU A 242 8.12 -25.80 3.42
CA LEU A 242 6.86 -25.14 3.78
C LEU A 242 6.96 -24.43 5.14
N LEU A 243 7.55 -25.07 6.15
CA LEU A 243 7.76 -24.47 7.48
C LEU A 243 8.73 -23.28 7.42
N ASN A 244 9.78 -23.35 6.60
CA ASN A 244 10.67 -22.20 6.39
C ASN A 244 9.94 -21.03 5.72
N THR A 245 9.13 -21.29 4.70
CA THR A 245 8.32 -20.24 4.06
C THR A 245 7.33 -19.65 5.06
N ALA A 246 6.64 -20.46 5.85
CA ALA A 246 5.72 -19.99 6.89
C ALA A 246 6.44 -19.14 7.95
N ALA A 247 7.64 -19.55 8.40
CA ALA A 247 8.43 -18.78 9.35
C ALA A 247 8.86 -17.42 8.78
N VAL A 248 9.28 -17.36 7.51
CA VAL A 248 9.61 -16.09 6.83
C VAL A 248 8.37 -15.21 6.69
N THR A 249 7.21 -15.77 6.34
CA THR A 249 5.95 -15.03 6.24
C THR A 249 5.51 -14.46 7.59
N VAL A 250 5.54 -15.26 8.65
CA VAL A 250 5.22 -14.80 10.01
C VAL A 250 6.21 -13.73 10.46
N GLY A 251 7.50 -13.90 10.18
CA GLY A 251 8.53 -12.91 10.46
C GLY A 251 8.31 -11.59 9.70
N LEU A 252 7.91 -11.65 8.43
CA LEU A 252 7.52 -10.48 7.64
C LEU A 252 6.38 -9.72 8.31
N PHE A 253 5.29 -10.40 8.66
CA PHE A 253 4.15 -9.77 9.34
C PHE A 253 4.54 -9.19 10.69
N ALA A 254 5.38 -9.87 11.47
CA ALA A 254 5.87 -9.37 12.76
C ALA A 254 6.70 -8.09 12.59
N VAL A 255 7.65 -8.06 11.65
CA VAL A 255 8.46 -6.87 11.35
C VAL A 255 7.56 -5.72 10.91
N CYS A 256 6.62 -5.95 9.99
CA CYS A 256 5.66 -4.93 9.56
C CYS A 256 4.80 -4.42 10.71
N ALA A 257 4.26 -5.31 11.55
CA ALA A 257 3.39 -4.95 12.66
C ALA A 257 4.13 -4.13 13.72
N VAL A 258 5.37 -4.51 14.09
CA VAL A 258 6.20 -3.76 15.05
C VAL A 258 6.54 -2.37 14.51
N ASN A 259 6.99 -2.27 13.26
CA ASN A 259 7.34 -0.98 12.66
C ASN A 259 6.10 -0.09 12.47
N ALA A 260 4.97 -0.64 12.00
CA ALA A 260 3.72 0.11 11.87
C ALA A 260 3.21 0.60 13.23
N ALA A 261 3.29 -0.24 14.27
CA ALA A 261 2.85 0.14 15.60
C ALA A 261 3.73 1.24 16.22
N TYR A 262 5.05 1.18 16.02
CA TYR A 262 5.98 2.26 16.39
C TYR A 262 5.59 3.58 15.72
N HIS A 263 5.42 3.58 14.40
CA HIS A 263 5.08 4.80 13.67
C HIS A 263 3.65 5.31 13.90
N SER A 264 2.72 4.44 14.31
CA SER A 264 1.35 4.82 14.67
C SER A 264 1.23 5.48 16.05
N GLY A 265 2.32 5.57 16.83
CA GLY A 265 2.30 6.10 18.19
C GLY A 265 1.58 5.21 19.21
N ARG A 266 1.09 4.02 18.83
CA ARG A 266 0.44 3.08 19.78
C ARG A 266 1.38 2.56 20.86
N TYR A 267 2.69 2.66 20.64
CA TYR A 267 3.74 2.37 21.63
C TYR A 267 4.46 3.63 22.11
N PHE A 268 3.80 4.80 22.12
CA PHE A 268 4.39 6.06 22.61
C PHE A 268 5.07 5.90 23.98
N TYR A 269 4.46 5.09 24.86
CA TYR A 269 5.02 4.75 26.18
C TYR A 269 6.34 3.99 26.15
N LEU A 270 6.60 3.12 25.16
CA LEU A 270 7.89 2.43 25.02
C LEU A 270 8.96 3.35 24.41
N SER A 271 8.58 4.26 23.51
CA SER A 271 9.48 5.26 22.92
C SER A 271 9.96 6.28 23.97
N GLU A 272 9.06 6.80 24.80
CA GLU A 272 9.42 7.73 25.89
C GLU A 272 10.11 7.04 27.07
N ALA A 273 9.68 5.83 27.46
CA ALA A 273 10.25 5.14 28.62
C ALA A 273 11.60 4.46 28.36
N SER A 274 11.94 4.11 27.12
CA SER A 274 13.21 3.45 26.80
C SER A 274 14.21 4.33 26.05
N GLY A 275 13.77 5.43 25.41
CA GLY A 275 14.63 6.27 24.56
C GLY A 275 15.32 5.52 23.42
N LEU A 276 14.95 4.26 23.17
CA LEU A 276 15.64 3.39 22.24
C LEU A 276 15.16 3.68 20.82
N PRO A 277 16.07 4.12 19.93
CA PRO A 277 15.65 4.45 18.58
C PRO A 277 15.36 3.18 17.79
N LEU A 278 14.31 3.21 16.96
CA LEU A 278 13.83 2.06 16.17
C LEU A 278 14.94 1.37 15.35
N TRP A 279 15.91 2.13 14.86
CA TRP A 279 17.04 1.59 14.10
C TRP A 279 17.91 0.65 14.94
N LEU A 280 18.03 0.86 16.26
CA LEU A 280 18.76 -0.02 17.14
C LEU A 280 17.99 -1.34 17.34
N LEU A 281 16.67 -1.28 17.53
CA LEU A 281 15.83 -2.48 17.64
C LEU A 281 15.91 -3.34 16.37
N ASN A 282 15.73 -2.70 15.21
CA ASN A 282 15.85 -3.36 13.91
C ASN A 282 17.27 -3.89 13.66
N GLY A 283 18.30 -3.16 14.12
CA GLY A 283 19.70 -3.56 14.06
C GLY A 283 20.01 -4.79 14.91
N VAL A 284 19.49 -4.85 16.14
CA VAL A 284 19.62 -6.01 17.04
C VAL A 284 18.92 -7.23 16.45
N LEU A 285 17.70 -7.06 15.92
CA LEU A 285 16.99 -8.14 15.23
C LEU A 285 17.78 -8.66 14.02
N PHE A 286 18.36 -7.75 13.23
CA PHE A 286 19.24 -8.11 12.12
C PHE A 286 20.45 -8.92 12.59
N ALA A 287 21.15 -8.46 13.64
CA ALA A 287 22.31 -9.15 14.19
C ALA A 287 21.96 -10.57 14.68
N ILE A 288 20.86 -10.73 15.43
CA ILE A 288 20.40 -12.02 15.95
C ILE A 288 20.11 -13.00 14.80
N CYS A 289 19.30 -12.59 13.82
CA CYS A 289 18.96 -13.46 12.70
C CYS A 289 20.16 -13.75 11.79
N ALA A 290 21.09 -12.80 11.63
CA ALA A 290 22.33 -13.02 10.91
C ALA A 290 23.21 -14.06 11.61
N VAL A 291 23.36 -13.97 12.93
CA VAL A 291 24.10 -14.96 13.74
C VAL A 291 23.43 -16.33 13.64
N ILE A 292 22.10 -16.43 13.81
CA ILE A 292 21.36 -17.68 13.62
C ILE A 292 21.59 -18.25 12.22
N GLY A 293 21.51 -17.40 11.20
CA GLY A 293 21.74 -17.79 9.81
C GLY A 293 23.15 -18.31 9.55
N ILE A 294 24.17 -17.68 10.14
CA ILE A 294 25.57 -18.10 10.06
C ILE A 294 25.78 -19.41 10.81
N VAL A 295 25.29 -19.54 12.05
CA VAL A 295 25.38 -20.75 12.87
C VAL A 295 24.73 -21.93 12.13
N LEU A 296 23.51 -21.76 11.62
CA LEU A 296 22.85 -22.79 10.82
C LEU A 296 23.61 -23.08 9.51
N ALA A 297 24.25 -22.08 8.90
CA ALA A 297 25.07 -22.28 7.70
C ALA A 297 26.43 -22.94 7.97
N VAL A 298 26.96 -22.90 9.19
CA VAL A 298 28.23 -23.54 9.57
C VAL A 298 27.98 -24.94 10.12
N PHE A 299 27.01 -25.08 11.03
CA PHE A 299 26.80 -26.30 11.81
C PHE A 299 25.78 -27.28 11.21
N ARG A 300 24.89 -26.87 10.28
CA ARG A 300 24.14 -27.86 9.48
C ARG A 300 25.03 -28.43 8.39
N VAL A 301 25.61 -29.60 8.71
CA VAL A 301 26.03 -30.61 7.74
C VAL A 301 24.83 -30.91 6.84
N ASP A 302 25.00 -30.75 5.53
CA ASP A 302 23.98 -31.14 4.55
C ASP A 302 23.79 -32.66 4.65
N PRO A 303 22.65 -33.19 5.12
CA PRO A 303 22.44 -34.63 5.20
C PRO A 303 22.27 -35.27 3.80
N ASN A 304 22.10 -34.45 2.76
CA ASN A 304 22.01 -34.87 1.35
C ASN A 304 23.33 -34.72 0.60
N ARG A 305 24.45 -34.41 1.29
CA ARG A 305 25.77 -34.47 0.66
C ARG A 305 26.13 -35.95 0.61
N GLU A 306 25.76 -36.62 -0.48
CA GLU A 306 26.29 -37.95 -0.76
C GLU A 306 27.82 -37.87 -0.65
N PRO A 307 28.46 -38.81 0.06
CA PRO A 307 29.91 -38.88 0.05
C PRO A 307 30.33 -39.05 -1.41
N LYS A 308 31.13 -38.09 -1.90
CA LYS A 308 31.83 -38.29 -3.17
C LYS A 308 32.80 -39.45 -2.92
N SER A 309 32.40 -40.65 -3.33
CA SER A 309 33.28 -41.78 -3.55
C SER A 309 34.29 -41.45 -4.63
#